data_AF-A0A835WWR1-F1
#
_entry.id   AF-A0A835WWR1-F1
#
_cell.length_a   1.000
_cell.length_b   1.000
_cell.length_c   1.000
_cell.angle_alpha   90.00
_cell.angle_beta   90.00
_cell.angle_gamma   90.00
#
_symmetry.space_group_name_H-M   'P 1'
#
loop_
_entity.id
_entity.type
_entity.pdbx_description
1 polymer ?
#
loop_
_entity_poly.entity_id
_entity_poly.type
_entity_poly.pdbx_seq_one_letter_code
_entity_poly.pdbx_strand_id
1 'polypeptide(L)'
;MPIITSSTVKGSGTGAQRTCSVQFGGQKGKILEIIDNLDDENKTLQFSIVEAPLPFQGVQLNMQVKTLDKTKSEFQVWSELNDEQVQPIQEVFQMIVDGLKKLHENNVD
;
A
#
# COMPACT_ATOMS: atom_id res chain seq x y z
N MET A 1 1.38 -5.79 -13.35
CA MET A 1 0.85 -5.17 -12.10
C MET A 1 -0.50 -5.76 -11.70
N PRO A 2 -0.75 -5.95 -10.39
CA PRO A 2 -2.08 -6.29 -9.86
C PRO A 2 -3.11 -5.20 -10.17
N ILE A 3 -4.30 -5.60 -10.61
CA ILE A 3 -5.47 -4.71 -10.67
C ILE A 3 -6.43 -5.12 -9.56
N ILE A 4 -6.70 -4.22 -8.62
CA ILE A 4 -7.73 -4.43 -7.59
C ILE A 4 -9.10 -4.27 -8.25
N THR A 5 -9.92 -5.31 -8.19
CA THR A 5 -11.29 -5.33 -8.77
C THR A 5 -12.37 -5.15 -7.72
N SER A 6 -12.08 -5.53 -6.46
CA SER A 6 -12.91 -5.22 -5.31
C SER A 6 -12.06 -5.17 -4.05
N SER A 7 -12.51 -4.41 -3.06
CA SER A 7 -11.88 -4.32 -1.74
C SER A 7 -12.95 -4.27 -0.66
N THR A 8 -12.75 -5.03 0.41
CA THR A 8 -13.60 -5.00 1.61
C THR A 8 -12.74 -4.81 2.84
N VAL A 9 -13.24 -4.04 3.80
CA VAL A 9 -12.54 -3.72 5.05
C VAL A 9 -13.37 -4.25 6.22
N LYS A 10 -12.68 -4.84 7.20
CA LYS A 10 -13.26 -5.28 8.46
C LYS A 10 -12.48 -4.69 9.63
N GLY A 11 -13.17 -3.94 10.48
CA GLY A 11 -12.57 -3.24 11.62
C GLY A 11 -12.02 -1.85 11.26
N SER A 12 -11.32 -1.24 12.20
CA SER A 12 -10.70 0.09 12.09
C SER A 12 -9.45 0.17 12.98
N GLY A 13 -8.46 0.97 12.57
CA GLY A 13 -7.19 1.10 13.29
C GLY A 13 -6.30 -0.14 13.19
N THR A 14 -5.36 -0.28 14.13
CA THR A 14 -4.48 -1.45 14.22
C THR A 14 -5.28 -2.75 14.33
N GLY A 15 -4.88 -3.76 13.55
CA GLY A 15 -5.56 -5.04 13.42
C GLY A 15 -6.73 -5.06 12.43
N ALA A 16 -7.11 -3.91 11.86
CA ALA A 16 -8.09 -3.88 10.78
C ALA A 16 -7.58 -4.66 9.56
N GLN A 17 -8.51 -5.34 8.90
CA GLN A 17 -8.19 -6.22 7.78
C GLN A 17 -8.78 -5.66 6.48
N ARG A 18 -8.00 -5.71 5.41
CA ARG A 18 -8.47 -5.40 4.06
C ARG A 18 -8.29 -6.62 3.16
N THR A 19 -9.39 -7.08 2.57
CA THR A 19 -9.38 -8.15 1.58
C THR A 19 -9.60 -7.57 0.19
N CYS A 20 -8.67 -7.80 -0.72
CA CYS A 20 -8.75 -7.38 -2.11
C CYS A 20 -8.92 -8.56 -3.04
N SER A 21 -9.86 -8.49 -3.98
CA SER A 21 -9.86 -9.36 -5.16
C SER A 21 -9.01 -8.70 -6.22
N VAL A 22 -8.05 -9.44 -6.77
CA VAL A 22 -7.06 -8.90 -7.71
C VAL A 22 -7.00 -9.70 -8.99
N GLN A 23 -6.63 -9.04 -10.08
CA GLN A 23 -6.30 -9.67 -11.35
C GLN A 23 -4.82 -9.47 -11.68
N PHE A 24 -4.11 -10.58 -11.94
CA PHE A 24 -2.71 -10.63 -12.34
C PHE A 24 -2.59 -11.28 -13.71
N GLY A 25 -2.27 -10.51 -14.76
CA GLY A 25 -2.06 -11.09 -16.10
C GLY A 25 -3.20 -11.97 -16.60
N GLY A 26 -4.45 -11.65 -16.24
CA GLY A 26 -5.64 -12.44 -16.59
C GLY A 26 -6.11 -13.42 -15.51
N GLN A 27 -5.27 -13.79 -14.54
CA GLN A 27 -5.62 -14.70 -13.44
C GLN A 27 -6.22 -13.94 -12.26
N LYS A 28 -7.21 -14.53 -11.58
CA LYS A 28 -7.79 -13.99 -10.35
C LYS A 28 -6.97 -14.44 -9.15
N GLY A 29 -6.75 -13.53 -8.21
CA GLY A 29 -6.12 -13.79 -6.93
C GLY A 29 -6.79 -13.00 -5.82
N LYS A 30 -6.25 -13.16 -4.61
CA LYS A 30 -6.69 -12.46 -3.40
C LYS A 30 -5.48 -11.89 -2.69
N ILE A 31 -5.62 -10.71 -2.11
CA ILE A 31 -4.64 -10.12 -1.19
C ILE A 31 -5.37 -9.85 0.13
N LEU A 32 -4.86 -10.37 1.24
CA LEU A 32 -5.30 -10.03 2.60
C LEU A 32 -4.20 -9.23 3.28
N GLU A 33 -4.57 -8.04 3.74
CA GLU A 33 -3.70 -7.12 4.46
C GLU A 33 -4.22 -6.91 5.87
N ILE A 34 -3.31 -6.70 6.81
CA ILE A 34 -3.62 -6.35 8.20
C ILE A 34 -2.82 -5.10 8.57
N ILE A 35 -3.48 -4.09 9.15
CA ILE A 35 -2.79 -2.93 9.71
C ILE A 35 -2.01 -3.35 10.95
N ASP A 36 -0.69 -3.19 10.91
CA ASP A 36 0.20 -3.49 12.04
C ASP A 36 0.37 -2.28 12.96
N ASN A 37 0.43 -1.09 12.37
CA ASN A 37 0.54 0.17 13.10
C ASN A 37 -0.15 1.31 12.33
N LEU A 38 -0.85 2.18 13.07
CA LEU A 38 -1.40 3.42 12.56
C LEU A 38 -1.13 4.52 13.58
N ASP A 39 -0.34 5.50 13.18
CA ASP A 39 0.04 6.64 14.01
C ASP A 39 -0.32 7.93 13.29
N ASP A 40 -1.39 8.56 13.74
CA ASP A 40 -1.92 9.80 13.15
C ASP A 40 -1.05 11.02 13.47
N GLU A 41 -0.34 11.00 14.60
CA GLU A 41 0.55 12.07 15.04
C GLU A 41 1.76 12.14 14.12
N ASN A 42 2.43 11.00 13.92
CA ASN A 42 3.61 10.89 13.06
C ASN A 42 3.28 10.59 11.58
N LYS A 43 1.99 10.45 11.25
CA LYS A 43 1.46 10.15 9.90
C LYS A 43 2.11 8.92 9.30
N THR A 44 2.21 7.86 10.09
CA THR A 44 2.77 6.58 9.65
C THR A 44 1.71 5.50 9.61
N LEU A 45 1.79 4.66 8.57
CA LEU A 45 0.98 3.46 8.41
C LEU A 45 1.92 2.30 8.13
N GLN A 46 1.74 1.21 8.87
CA GLN A 46 2.39 -0.07 8.60
C GLN A 46 1.32 -1.14 8.42
N PHE A 47 1.49 -2.00 7.42
CA PHE A 47 0.62 -3.15 7.23
C PHE A 47 1.37 -4.33 6.61
N SER A 48 0.88 -5.52 6.91
CA SER A 48 1.43 -6.78 6.42
C SER A 48 0.49 -7.46 5.44
N ILE A 49 1.03 -7.97 4.34
CA ILE A 49 0.33 -8.86 3.41
C ILE A 49 0.42 -10.29 3.94
N VAL A 50 -0.65 -10.75 4.58
CA VAL A 50 -0.68 -12.07 5.23
C VAL A 50 -1.12 -13.20 4.31
N GLU A 51 -1.84 -12.89 3.23
CA GLU A 51 -2.25 -13.85 2.20
C GLU A 51 -2.16 -13.16 0.84
N ALA A 52 -1.35 -13.69 -0.08
CA ALA A 52 -1.30 -13.24 -1.47
C ALA A 52 -0.58 -14.29 -2.33
N PRO A 53 -0.71 -14.23 -3.67
CA PRO A 53 0.24 -14.91 -4.55
C PRO A 53 1.67 -14.39 -4.33
N LEU A 54 2.65 -15.26 -4.56
CA LEU A 54 4.04 -14.81 -4.69
C LEU A 54 4.18 -13.79 -5.84
N PRO A 55 5.06 -12.79 -5.71
CA PRO A 55 6.03 -12.57 -4.63
C PRO A 55 5.50 -11.71 -3.46
N PHE A 56 4.20 -11.39 -3.41
CA PHE A 56 3.64 -10.42 -2.47
C PHE A 56 3.39 -10.95 -1.06
N GLN A 57 3.32 -12.28 -0.90
CA GLN A 57 3.05 -12.90 0.40
C GLN A 57 4.17 -12.58 1.42
N GLY A 58 3.78 -12.19 2.62
CA GLY A 58 4.70 -11.91 3.72
C GLY A 58 5.39 -10.54 3.66
N VAL A 59 5.06 -9.71 2.67
CA VAL A 59 5.62 -8.36 2.55
C VAL A 59 4.97 -7.45 3.60
N GLN A 60 5.80 -6.69 4.32
CA GLN A 60 5.36 -5.63 5.23
C GLN A 60 5.68 -4.27 4.63
N LEU A 61 4.64 -3.50 4.33
CA LEU A 61 4.79 -2.15 3.80
C LEU A 61 4.76 -1.13 4.94
N ASN A 62 5.64 -0.15 4.81
CA ASN A 62 5.70 1.03 5.65
C ASN A 62 5.46 2.27 4.79
N MET A 63 4.63 3.17 5.29
CA MET A 63 4.28 4.43 4.64
C MET A 63 4.39 5.58 5.64
N GLN A 64 4.89 6.72 5.19
CA GLN A 64 4.97 7.93 5.98
C GLN A 64 4.74 9.17 5.13
N VAL A 65 4.01 10.14 5.69
CA VAL A 65 3.90 11.49 5.14
C VAL A 65 4.69 12.45 6.02
N LYS A 66 5.65 13.17 5.43
CA LYS A 66 6.39 14.26 6.10
C LYS A 66 5.98 15.59 5.51
N THR A 67 5.57 16.53 6.36
CA THR A 67 5.40 17.93 5.94
C THR A 67 6.78 18.55 5.75
N LEU A 68 7.06 19.06 4.55
CA LEU A 68 8.29 19.79 4.27
C LEU A 68 8.09 21.29 4.51
N ASP A 69 6.95 21.82 4.08
CA ASP A 69 6.51 23.20 4.32
C ASP A 69 4.97 23.31 4.26
N LYS A 70 4.44 24.54 4.25
CA LYS A 70 2.99 24.82 4.24
C LYS A 70 2.24 24.29 3.01
N THR A 71 2.95 24.04 1.91
CA THR A 71 2.39 23.68 0.60
C THR A 71 2.92 22.35 0.07
N LYS A 72 3.93 21.77 0.74
CA LYS A 72 4.64 20.60 0.24
C LYS A 72 4.78 19.52 1.30
N SER A 73 4.49 18.31 0.89
CA SER A 73 4.75 17.10 1.66
C SER A 73 5.60 16.12 0.87
N GLU A 74 6.33 15.29 1.59
CA GLU A 74 7.02 14.11 1.07
C GLU A 74 6.23 12.87 1.48
N PHE A 75 5.96 11.98 0.53
CA PHE A 75 5.37 10.68 0.79
C PHE A 75 6.43 9.60 0.56
N GLN A 76 6.68 8.81 1.60
CA GLN A 76 7.67 7.74 1.59
C GLN A 76 6.94 6.39 1.70
N VAL A 77 7.35 5.42 0.88
CA VAL A 77 6.91 4.03 0.95
C VAL A 77 8.14 3.12 0.88
N TRP A 78 8.24 2.17 1.80
CA TRP A 78 9.36 1.23 1.86
C TRP A 78 8.98 -0.11 2.48
N SER A 79 9.79 -1.13 2.19
CA SER A 79 9.69 -2.48 2.74
C SER A 79 11.09 -3.09 2.75
N GLU A 80 11.32 -4.04 3.64
CA GLU A 80 12.44 -4.97 3.52
C GLU A 80 12.03 -6.07 2.53
N LEU A 81 12.79 -6.24 1.44
CA LEU A 81 12.45 -7.13 0.32
C LEU A 81 13.62 -8.05 0.01
N ASN A 82 13.33 -9.28 -0.41
CA ASN A 82 14.32 -10.16 -1.02
C ASN A 82 14.48 -9.88 -2.54
N ASP A 83 15.49 -10.48 -3.17
CA ASP A 83 15.82 -10.22 -4.58
C ASP A 83 14.66 -10.48 -5.56
N GLU A 84 13.86 -11.53 -5.32
CA GLU A 84 12.70 -11.89 -6.16
C GLU A 84 11.54 -10.90 -6.01
N GLN A 85 11.51 -10.17 -4.89
CA GLN A 85 10.49 -9.22 -4.51
C GLN A 85 10.77 -7.80 -5.00
N VAL A 86 12.04 -7.40 -5.14
CA VAL A 86 12.45 -6.00 -5.39
C VAL A 86 11.70 -5.38 -6.57
N GLN A 87 11.88 -5.92 -7.77
CA GLN A 87 11.31 -5.34 -8.98
C GLN A 87 9.77 -5.29 -8.97
N PRO A 88 9.05 -6.41 -8.75
CA PRO A 88 7.58 -6.40 -8.82
C PRO A 88 6.92 -5.52 -7.74
N ILE A 89 7.54 -5.36 -6.57
CA ILE A 89 7.00 -4.51 -5.50
C ILE A 89 7.35 -3.04 -5.72
N GLN A 90 8.53 -2.73 -6.27
CA GLN A 90 8.86 -1.36 -6.66
C GLN A 90 7.88 -0.80 -7.69
N GLU A 91 7.43 -1.61 -8.65
CA GLU A 91 6.39 -1.20 -9.61
C GLU A 91 5.08 -0.85 -8.90
N VAL A 92 4.69 -1.61 -7.88
CA VAL A 92 3.51 -1.33 -7.05
C VAL A 92 3.71 -0.06 -6.22
N PHE A 93 4.89 0.17 -5.66
CA PHE A 93 5.20 1.41 -4.93
C PHE A 93 5.06 2.63 -5.83
N GLN A 94 5.61 2.57 -7.04
CA GLN A 94 5.50 3.65 -8.01
C GLN A 94 4.03 3.95 -8.34
N MET A 95 3.21 2.90 -8.54
CA MET A 95 1.78 3.05 -8.79
C MET A 95 1.05 3.73 -7.61
N ILE A 96 1.38 3.36 -6.36
CA ILE A 96 0.79 3.98 -5.17
C ILE A 96 1.16 5.47 -5.12
N VAL A 97 2.44 5.80 -5.28
CA VAL A 97 2.95 7.18 -5.22
C VAL A 97 2.31 8.03 -6.32
N ASP A 98 2.30 7.54 -7.56
CA ASP A 98 1.73 8.27 -8.70
C ASP A 98 0.22 8.47 -8.56
N GLY A 99 -0.48 7.44 -8.08
CA GLY A 99 -1.91 7.49 -7.83
C GLY A 99 -2.28 8.51 -6.75
N LEU A 100 -1.57 8.49 -5.62
CA LEU A 100 -1.77 9.43 -4.53
C LEU A 100 -1.43 10.86 -4.94
N LYS A 101 -0.33 11.06 -5.67
CA LYS A 101 0.06 12.37 -6.19
C LYS A 101 -1.04 12.95 -7.10
N LYS A 102 -1.50 12.16 -8.08
CA LYS A 102 -2.60 12.57 -8.98
C LYS A 102 -3.88 12.89 -8.21
N LEU A 103 -4.25 12.05 -7.24
CA LEU A 103 -5.44 12.28 -6.42
C LEU A 103 -5.31 13.56 -5.60
N HIS A 104 -4.16 13.81 -5.00
CA HIS A 104 -3.92 15.00 -4.19
C HIS A 104 -3.93 16.28 -5.04
N GLU A 105 -3.23 16.28 -6.17
CA GLU A 105 -3.10 17.45 -7.05
C GLU A 105 -4.38 17.75 -7.84
N ASN A 106 -5.17 16.73 -8.19
CA ASN A 106 -6.45 16.92 -8.90
C ASN A 106 -7.63 17.26 -7.97
N ASN A 107 -7.48 17.10 -6.65
CA ASN A 107 -8.47 17.50 -5.65
C ASN A 107 -8.17 18.88 -5.04
N VAL A 108 -7.32 19.68 -5.70
CA VAL A 108 -7.14 21.10 -5.36
C VAL A 108 -8.26 21.88 -6.03
N ASP A 109 -9.39 22.01 -5.33
CA ASP A 109 -10.41 23.04 -5.57
C ASP A 109 -9.90 24.42 -5.11
#